data_AF-A0A9N9ABJ8-F1
#
_entry.id   AF-A0A9N9ABJ8-F1
#
_cell.length_a   1.000
_cell.length_b   1.000
_cell.length_c   1.000
_cell.angle_alpha   90.00
_cell.angle_beta   90.00
_cell.angle_gamma   90.00
#
_symmetry.space_group_name_H-M   'P 1'
#
loop_
_entity.id
_entity.type
_entity.pdbx_description
1 polymer ?
#
loop_
_entity_poly.entity_id
_entity_poly.type
_entity_poly.pdbx_seq_one_letter_code
_entity_poly.pdbx_strand_id
1 'polypeptide(L)'
;MAIMKFKNYLRAFMLLALALTTSAEIEFESFVVFGDGLSDTGNVYKLTKHEFPPSPPYYKGRFSNGKIWVDYFVEEHKVKLYDYAYGNAPSDNTLVQTFTGPKKVIVPGVFQQVNEFLEKDSKKINVEKTLFAVVLNSADYIFTLGKIDAAKVVERVGNSIKKLHESGDAKYIFVSTIPPIDRFPGMKGLSTETTDLIESKIALHNKLLLQFLDDFRAKHSEVTLYVLSQTTEMADHMFEPETLKELGITVSDKACVPDNGFAGKDSIVCDHPEEYAFFDTMHSVNTKIHKYISDEVTKHIWL
;
A
#
# COMPACT_ATOMS: atom_id res chain seq x y z
N MET A 1 14.03 -23.44 70.37
CA MET A 1 15.02 -22.75 69.51
C MET A 1 15.49 -23.71 68.42
N ALA A 2 14.68 -23.91 67.37
CA ALA A 2 15.07 -24.59 66.12
C ALA A 2 13.97 -24.43 65.04
N ILE A 3 13.31 -23.27 65.01
CA ILE A 3 12.47 -22.85 63.87
C ILE A 3 13.32 -21.89 63.06
N MET A 4 14.32 -22.42 62.36
CA MET A 4 15.14 -21.68 61.38
C MET A 4 16.17 -22.67 60.85
N LYS A 5 15.90 -23.27 59.68
CA LYS A 5 16.87 -23.79 58.68
C LYS A 5 16.24 -24.70 57.60
N PHE A 6 14.96 -24.49 57.25
CA PHE A 6 14.33 -25.16 56.11
C PHE A 6 13.61 -24.17 55.18
N LYS A 7 14.21 -23.01 54.93
CA LYS A 7 13.68 -22.00 53.99
C LYS A 7 14.66 -21.57 52.88
N ASN A 8 15.78 -22.29 52.70
CA ASN A 8 16.86 -21.83 51.82
C ASN A 8 17.17 -22.73 50.60
N TYR A 9 16.39 -23.78 50.32
CA TYR A 9 16.65 -24.64 49.14
C TYR A 9 15.57 -24.64 48.06
N LEU A 10 14.46 -23.89 48.23
CA LEU A 10 13.42 -23.75 47.21
C LEU A 10 13.43 -22.38 46.48
N ARG A 11 14.52 -21.62 46.61
CA ARG A 11 14.73 -20.35 45.88
C ARG A 11 15.88 -20.38 44.88
N ALA A 12 16.50 -21.54 44.65
CA ALA A 12 17.70 -21.66 43.81
C ALA A 12 17.46 -22.32 42.43
N PHE A 13 16.22 -22.65 42.06
CA PHE A 13 15.93 -23.28 40.76
C PHE A 13 14.70 -22.69 40.04
N MET A 14 14.45 -21.41 40.27
CA MET A 14 13.55 -20.62 39.40
C MET A 14 14.29 -19.36 38.92
N LEU A 15 15.57 -19.51 38.59
CA LEU A 15 16.19 -18.77 37.49
C LEU A 15 15.68 -19.43 36.20
N LEU A 16 14.37 -19.35 35.97
CA LEU A 16 13.87 -19.43 34.61
C LEU A 16 14.49 -18.21 33.95
N ALA A 17 15.52 -18.45 33.15
CA ALA A 17 16.05 -17.44 32.26
C ALA A 17 14.86 -16.96 31.44
N LEU A 18 14.28 -15.80 31.83
CA LEU A 18 13.71 -14.90 30.86
C LEU A 18 14.89 -14.53 29.97
N ALA A 19 15.13 -15.36 28.96
CA ALA A 19 15.69 -14.87 27.73
C ALA A 19 14.70 -13.80 27.29
N LEU A 20 14.95 -12.55 27.71
CA LEU A 20 14.55 -11.38 26.96
C LEU A 20 15.24 -11.58 25.61
N THR A 21 14.59 -12.32 24.71
CA THR A 21 14.81 -12.17 23.29
C THR A 21 14.38 -10.74 23.02
N THR A 22 15.29 -9.79 23.21
CA THR A 22 15.23 -8.55 22.47
C THR A 22 15.30 -9.00 21.03
N SER A 23 14.14 -9.18 20.40
CA SER A 23 14.07 -9.31 18.95
C SER A 23 14.82 -8.09 18.45
N ALA A 24 15.98 -8.29 17.83
CA ALA A 24 16.68 -7.17 17.23
C ALA A 24 15.72 -6.58 16.23
N GLU A 25 15.32 -5.33 16.45
CA GLU A 25 14.46 -4.62 15.54
C GLU A 25 15.18 -4.57 14.19
N ILE A 26 14.53 -5.08 13.15
CA ILE A 26 15.17 -5.23 11.86
C ILE A 26 15.29 -3.83 11.26
N GLU A 27 16.54 -3.36 11.15
CA GLU A 27 16.86 -2.11 10.47
C GLU A 27 17.04 -2.39 8.98
N PHE A 28 16.07 -1.96 8.18
CA PHE A 28 16.16 -2.06 6.73
C PHE A 28 17.14 -1.01 6.19
N GLU A 29 17.90 -1.37 5.15
CA GLU A 29 18.78 -0.45 4.40
C GLU A 29 18.09 0.01 3.11
N SER A 30 17.18 -0.80 2.57
CA SER A 30 16.49 -0.53 1.31
C SER A 30 15.01 -0.84 1.40
N PHE A 31 14.23 -0.09 0.63
CA PHE A 31 12.81 -0.27 0.46
C PHE A 31 12.49 -0.35 -1.02
N VAL A 32 11.94 -1.48 -1.47
CA VAL A 32 11.53 -1.69 -2.86
C VAL A 32 10.00 -1.72 -2.90
N VAL A 33 9.38 -0.84 -3.66
CA VAL A 33 7.91 -0.73 -3.71
C VAL A 33 7.38 -0.99 -5.12
N PHE A 34 6.37 -1.86 -5.20
CA PHE A 34 5.60 -2.20 -6.38
C PHE A 34 4.14 -1.82 -6.13
N GLY A 35 3.49 -1.24 -7.13
CA GLY A 35 2.11 -0.82 -6.97
C GLY A 35 1.67 0.24 -7.96
N ASP A 36 0.70 1.04 -7.51
CA ASP A 36 0.03 2.05 -8.32
C ASP A 36 0.26 3.49 -7.83
N GLY A 37 -0.71 4.38 -8.06
CA GLY A 37 -0.63 5.80 -7.75
C GLY A 37 -0.53 6.12 -6.27
N LEU A 38 -0.96 5.21 -5.38
CA LEU A 38 -0.74 5.37 -3.94
C LEU A 38 0.74 5.34 -3.57
N SER A 39 1.59 4.71 -4.40
CA SER A 39 2.99 4.43 -4.14
C SER A 39 3.95 5.06 -5.17
N ASP A 40 3.45 5.49 -6.32
CA ASP A 40 4.23 6.10 -7.41
C ASP A 40 4.80 7.48 -7.01
N THR A 41 6.12 7.55 -6.87
CA THR A 41 6.86 8.77 -6.52
C THR A 41 7.28 9.61 -7.74
N GLY A 42 6.74 9.31 -8.94
CA GLY A 42 6.91 10.08 -10.16
C GLY A 42 7.37 9.27 -11.39
N ASN A 43 7.24 7.95 -11.38
CA ASN A 43 7.47 7.08 -12.52
C ASN A 43 6.49 7.38 -13.67
N VAL A 44 5.19 7.51 -13.39
CA VAL A 44 4.22 7.97 -14.42
C VAL A 44 4.55 9.38 -14.91
N TYR A 45 4.97 10.26 -14.00
CA TYR A 45 5.38 11.62 -14.36
C TYR A 45 6.55 11.62 -15.34
N LYS A 46 7.58 10.79 -15.11
CA LYS A 46 8.69 10.63 -16.07
C LYS A 46 8.23 9.95 -17.37
N LEU A 47 7.44 8.88 -17.28
CA LEU A 47 6.94 8.11 -18.42
C LEU A 47 6.15 8.99 -19.40
N THR A 48 5.36 9.92 -18.87
CA THR A 48 4.54 10.85 -19.64
C THR A 48 5.29 12.13 -20.04
N LYS A 49 6.62 12.17 -19.89
CA LYS A 49 7.47 13.33 -20.19
C LYS A 49 7.07 14.58 -19.39
N HIS A 50 6.75 14.37 -18.12
CA HIS A 50 6.35 15.39 -17.15
C HIS A 50 5.00 16.06 -17.45
N GLU A 51 4.14 15.41 -18.23
CA GLU A 51 2.80 15.91 -18.53
C GLU A 51 1.74 15.45 -17.53
N PHE A 52 1.93 14.30 -16.88
CA PHE A 52 0.89 13.69 -16.05
C PHE A 52 1.45 12.85 -14.88
N PRO A 53 0.92 12.98 -13.65
CA PRO A 53 -0.06 13.98 -13.23
C PRO A 53 0.53 15.40 -13.34
N PRO A 54 -0.26 16.42 -13.73
CA PRO A 54 0.24 17.78 -13.85
C PRO A 54 0.69 18.31 -12.49
N SER A 55 1.88 18.90 -12.44
CA SER A 55 2.44 19.46 -11.21
C SER A 55 2.84 20.92 -11.43
N PRO A 56 2.14 21.89 -10.81
CA PRO A 56 0.89 21.78 -10.02
C PRO A 56 -0.34 21.33 -10.86
N PRO A 57 -1.46 20.89 -10.23
CA PRO A 57 -1.76 20.94 -8.79
C PRO A 57 -1.30 19.72 -7.98
N TYR A 58 -0.90 18.63 -8.63
CA TYR A 58 -0.30 17.49 -7.94
C TYR A 58 1.14 17.81 -7.47
N TYR A 59 1.62 17.10 -6.46
CA TYR A 59 2.95 17.33 -5.89
C TYR A 59 4.04 16.54 -6.62
N LYS A 60 4.87 17.22 -7.43
CA LYS A 60 6.10 16.66 -8.04
C LYS A 60 5.92 15.24 -8.62
N GLY A 61 4.83 15.02 -9.34
CA GLY A 61 4.52 13.74 -9.99
C GLY A 61 3.84 12.68 -9.11
N ARG A 62 3.56 12.95 -7.82
CA ARG A 62 2.74 12.08 -6.95
C ARG A 62 1.27 12.24 -7.30
N PHE A 63 0.50 11.17 -7.15
CA PHE A 63 -0.96 11.24 -7.14
C PHE A 63 -1.46 11.71 -5.77
N SER A 64 -1.06 12.91 -5.35
CA SER A 64 -1.54 13.61 -4.16
C SER A 64 -1.15 15.10 -4.21
N ASN A 65 -1.66 15.90 -3.27
CA ASN A 65 -1.26 17.30 -3.06
C ASN A 65 0.06 17.46 -2.28
N GLY A 66 0.69 16.37 -1.86
CA GLY A 66 1.95 16.38 -1.14
C GLY A 66 2.69 15.06 -1.23
N LYS A 67 3.48 14.78 -0.19
CA LYS A 67 4.18 13.51 -0.03
C LYS A 67 3.18 12.36 0.11
N ILE A 68 3.53 11.22 -0.45
CA ILE A 68 2.76 9.97 -0.29
C ILE A 68 3.36 9.11 0.81
N TRP A 69 2.68 8.02 1.18
CA TRP A 69 3.09 7.17 2.31
C TRP A 69 4.52 6.63 2.14
N VAL A 70 4.91 6.31 0.89
CA VAL A 70 6.28 5.91 0.53
C VAL A 70 7.30 7.00 0.85
N ASP A 71 6.99 8.26 0.53
CA ASP A 71 7.90 9.39 0.80
C ASP A 71 8.12 9.54 2.32
N TYR A 72 7.05 9.46 3.11
CA TYR A 72 7.13 9.55 4.57
C TYR A 72 7.89 8.37 5.18
N PHE A 73 7.58 7.14 4.77
CA PHE A 73 8.25 5.93 5.25
C PHE A 73 9.75 5.99 5.00
N VAL A 74 10.16 6.40 3.80
CA VAL A 74 11.58 6.51 3.42
C VAL A 74 12.31 7.59 4.23
N GLU A 75 11.67 8.73 4.47
CA GLU A 75 12.27 9.82 5.25
C GLU A 75 12.41 9.47 6.74
N GLU A 76 11.40 8.82 7.31
CA GLU A 76 11.37 8.43 8.72
C GLU A 76 12.43 7.36 9.03
N HIS A 77 12.48 6.32 8.19
CA HIS A 77 13.35 5.16 8.38
C HIS A 77 14.71 5.29 7.70
N LYS A 78 14.94 6.37 6.94
CA LYS A 78 16.20 6.69 6.24
C LYS A 78 16.70 5.57 5.32
N VAL A 79 15.78 4.85 4.70
CA VAL A 79 16.05 3.71 3.81
C VAL A 79 16.24 4.17 2.37
N LYS A 80 17.02 3.42 1.57
CA LYS A 80 17.15 3.71 0.14
C LYS A 80 15.92 3.20 -0.62
N LEU A 81 15.20 4.10 -1.28
CA LEU A 81 14.03 3.75 -2.10
C LEU A 81 14.42 3.22 -3.49
N TYR A 82 13.76 2.13 -3.88
CA TYR A 82 13.65 1.63 -5.25
C TYR A 82 12.16 1.60 -5.64
N ASP A 83 11.72 2.63 -6.33
CA ASP A 83 10.32 2.79 -6.72
C ASP A 83 10.05 2.18 -8.09
N TYR A 84 9.22 1.14 -8.11
CA TYR A 84 8.72 0.47 -9.30
C TYR A 84 7.21 0.67 -9.50
N ALA A 85 6.54 1.44 -8.64
CA ALA A 85 5.12 1.71 -8.74
C ALA A 85 4.81 2.66 -9.91
N TYR A 86 3.66 2.47 -10.54
CA TYR A 86 3.16 3.33 -11.62
C TYR A 86 1.67 3.61 -11.43
N GLY A 87 1.28 4.88 -11.37
CA GLY A 87 -0.12 5.29 -11.36
C GLY A 87 -1.01 4.53 -12.35
N ASN A 88 -2.07 3.90 -11.84
CA ASN A 88 -3.00 2.99 -12.53
C ASN A 88 -2.48 1.59 -12.87
N ALA A 89 -1.36 1.14 -12.30
CA ALA A 89 -0.90 -0.23 -12.49
C ALA A 89 -1.98 -1.25 -12.07
N PRO A 90 -2.34 -2.21 -12.94
CA PRO A 90 -3.14 -3.37 -12.58
C PRO A 90 -2.24 -4.44 -11.96
N SER A 91 -2.84 -5.55 -11.53
CA SER A 91 -2.11 -6.74 -11.09
C SER A 91 -1.17 -7.27 -12.17
N ASP A 92 -1.63 -7.30 -13.43
CA ASP A 92 -0.91 -7.74 -14.62
C ASP A 92 -1.56 -7.13 -15.88
N ASN A 93 -0.78 -6.41 -16.70
CA ASN A 93 -1.31 -5.81 -17.94
C ASN A 93 -1.81 -6.80 -18.98
N THR A 94 -1.32 -8.04 -18.94
CA THR A 94 -1.79 -9.11 -19.83
C THR A 94 -3.16 -9.64 -19.40
N LEU A 95 -3.56 -9.39 -18.13
CA LEU A 95 -4.88 -9.72 -17.61
C LEU A 95 -5.85 -8.54 -17.81
N VAL A 96 -5.45 -7.33 -17.40
CA VAL A 96 -6.21 -6.10 -17.60
C VAL A 96 -5.26 -5.03 -18.11
N GLN A 97 -5.42 -4.59 -19.35
CA GLN A 97 -4.61 -3.48 -19.89
C GLN A 97 -5.16 -2.15 -19.36
N THR A 98 -4.40 -1.48 -18.47
CA THR A 98 -4.75 -0.14 -18.00
C THR A 98 -3.89 0.93 -18.69
N PHE A 99 -4.25 2.19 -18.42
CA PHE A 99 -3.61 3.35 -18.98
C PHE A 99 -3.58 4.49 -17.97
N THR A 100 -2.68 5.45 -18.21
CA THR A 100 -2.55 6.66 -17.42
C THR A 100 -2.58 7.92 -18.28
N GLY A 101 -3.05 9.02 -17.69
CA GLY A 101 -3.12 10.33 -18.33
C GLY A 101 -4.06 10.45 -19.54
N PRO A 102 -4.24 11.67 -20.05
CA PRO A 102 -5.17 11.94 -21.17
C PRO A 102 -4.75 11.27 -22.47
N LYS A 103 -3.45 10.99 -22.65
CA LYS A 103 -2.89 10.29 -23.81
C LYS A 103 -3.01 8.76 -23.73
N LYS A 104 -3.59 8.22 -22.66
CA LYS A 104 -3.75 6.78 -22.41
C LYS A 104 -2.43 6.02 -22.59
N VAL A 105 -1.39 6.45 -21.87
CA VAL A 105 -0.10 5.78 -21.88
C VAL A 105 -0.20 4.48 -21.09
N ILE A 106 0.29 3.37 -21.67
CA ILE A 106 0.33 2.07 -21.00
C ILE A 106 1.34 2.13 -19.85
N VAL A 107 0.94 1.67 -18.66
CA VAL A 107 1.79 1.58 -17.46
C VAL A 107 1.99 0.12 -17.09
N PRO A 108 3.17 -0.35 -16.64
CA PRO A 108 3.39 -1.74 -16.26
C PRO A 108 2.53 -2.13 -15.04
N GLY A 109 1.92 -3.32 -15.09
CA GLY A 109 1.27 -3.91 -13.93
C GLY A 109 2.26 -4.46 -12.91
N VAL A 110 1.79 -4.72 -11.70
CA VAL A 110 2.61 -5.16 -10.56
C VAL A 110 3.47 -6.37 -10.91
N PHE A 111 2.92 -7.34 -11.65
CA PHE A 111 3.69 -8.49 -12.12
C PHE A 111 4.86 -8.10 -13.05
N GLN A 112 4.64 -7.15 -13.98
CA GLN A 112 5.71 -6.63 -14.83
C GLN A 112 6.74 -5.82 -14.03
N GLN A 113 6.30 -5.04 -13.04
CA GLN A 113 7.18 -4.25 -12.17
C GLN A 113 8.13 -5.15 -11.37
N VAL A 114 7.63 -6.25 -10.80
CA VAL A 114 8.45 -7.26 -10.12
C VAL A 114 9.47 -7.89 -11.07
N ASN A 115 9.06 -8.26 -12.28
CA ASN A 115 9.99 -8.80 -13.28
C ASN A 115 11.10 -7.81 -13.63
N GLU A 116 10.75 -6.54 -13.84
CA GLU A 116 11.71 -5.49 -14.16
C GLU A 116 12.74 -5.31 -13.04
N PHE A 117 12.30 -5.30 -11.78
CA PHE A 117 13.18 -5.23 -10.63
C PHE A 117 14.13 -6.44 -10.55
N LEU A 118 13.60 -7.65 -10.71
CA LEU A 118 14.39 -8.87 -10.67
C LEU A 118 15.48 -8.90 -11.75
N GLU A 119 15.18 -8.36 -12.93
CA GLU A 119 16.13 -8.25 -14.03
C GLU A 119 17.19 -7.16 -13.83
N LYS A 120 16.81 -5.99 -13.30
CA LYS A 120 17.66 -4.79 -13.32
C LYS A 120 18.39 -4.49 -12.02
N ASP A 121 17.72 -4.68 -10.88
CA ASP A 121 18.15 -4.10 -9.61
C ASP A 121 18.27 -5.10 -8.45
N SER A 122 17.73 -6.32 -8.58
CA SER A 122 17.81 -7.36 -7.53
C SER A 122 19.23 -7.60 -7.00
N LYS A 123 20.24 -7.55 -7.89
CA LYS A 123 21.66 -7.73 -7.53
C LYS A 123 22.31 -6.50 -6.91
N LYS A 124 21.62 -5.37 -6.82
CA LYS A 124 22.12 -4.08 -6.30
C LYS A 124 21.69 -3.82 -4.85
N ILE A 125 20.90 -4.71 -4.27
CA ILE A 125 20.37 -4.58 -2.90
C ILE A 125 20.89 -5.71 -2.00
N ASN A 126 20.85 -5.47 -0.70
CA ASN A 126 21.03 -6.50 0.31
C ASN A 126 19.65 -7.04 0.71
N VAL A 127 19.27 -8.19 0.19
CA VAL A 127 17.93 -8.80 0.42
C VAL A 127 17.66 -9.09 1.90
N GLU A 128 18.70 -9.34 2.70
CA GLU A 128 18.62 -9.55 4.15
C GLU A 128 18.22 -8.29 4.92
N LYS A 129 18.34 -7.13 4.29
CA LYS A 129 18.01 -5.81 4.87
C LYS A 129 17.12 -4.99 3.94
N THR A 130 16.32 -5.66 3.13
CA THR A 130 15.38 -5.00 2.21
C THR A 130 13.95 -5.36 2.57
N LEU A 131 13.13 -4.34 2.74
CA LEU A 131 11.67 -4.49 2.77
C LEU A 131 11.12 -4.36 1.35
N PHE A 132 10.30 -5.32 0.93
CA PHE A 132 9.59 -5.29 -0.35
C PHE A 132 8.12 -5.01 -0.09
N ALA A 133 7.54 -3.98 -0.70
CA ALA A 133 6.12 -3.70 -0.62
C ALA A 133 5.41 -4.05 -1.94
N VAL A 134 4.36 -4.86 -1.86
CA VAL A 134 3.45 -5.16 -2.97
C VAL A 134 2.08 -4.55 -2.63
N VAL A 135 1.78 -3.40 -3.23
CA VAL A 135 0.59 -2.59 -2.94
C VAL A 135 -0.24 -2.44 -4.20
N LEU A 136 -1.23 -3.31 -4.37
CA LEU A 136 -2.23 -3.22 -5.42
C LEU A 136 -3.50 -2.56 -4.88
N ASN A 137 -4.04 -1.58 -5.61
CA ASN A 137 -5.36 -1.00 -5.35
C ASN A 137 -6.41 -1.55 -6.35
N SER A 138 -7.41 -0.75 -6.71
CA SER A 138 -8.63 -1.20 -7.38
C SER A 138 -8.61 -1.09 -8.91
N ALA A 139 -7.45 -0.85 -9.55
CA ALA A 139 -7.35 -0.59 -10.99
C ALA A 139 -7.97 -1.71 -11.86
N ASP A 140 -7.67 -2.98 -11.59
CA ASP A 140 -8.25 -4.12 -12.31
C ASP A 140 -9.78 -4.11 -12.28
N TYR A 141 -10.37 -3.73 -11.14
CA TYR A 141 -11.81 -3.73 -10.92
C TYR A 141 -12.48 -2.51 -11.53
N ILE A 142 -11.89 -1.32 -11.35
CA ILE A 142 -12.44 -0.07 -11.90
C ILE A 142 -12.42 -0.11 -13.44
N PHE A 143 -11.29 -0.49 -14.05
CA PHE A 143 -11.17 -0.51 -15.51
C PHE A 143 -12.08 -1.55 -16.18
N THR A 144 -12.48 -2.59 -15.46
CA THR A 144 -13.39 -3.62 -15.97
C THR A 144 -14.82 -3.47 -15.48
N LEU A 145 -15.13 -2.43 -14.71
CA LEU A 145 -16.43 -2.23 -14.06
C LEU A 145 -16.87 -3.48 -13.27
N GLY A 146 -15.93 -4.07 -12.52
CA GLY A 146 -16.15 -5.26 -11.70
C GLY A 146 -16.33 -6.57 -12.47
N LYS A 147 -16.15 -6.58 -13.80
CA LYS A 147 -16.33 -7.79 -14.63
C LYS A 147 -15.16 -8.75 -14.55
N ILE A 148 -13.97 -8.30 -14.13
CA ILE A 148 -12.82 -9.18 -13.94
C ILE A 148 -13.08 -10.20 -12.83
N ASP A 149 -12.51 -11.39 -12.99
CA ASP A 149 -12.53 -12.42 -11.95
C ASP A 149 -11.49 -12.09 -10.88
N ALA A 150 -11.96 -11.84 -9.66
CA ALA A 150 -11.09 -11.51 -8.52
C ALA A 150 -10.08 -12.62 -8.22
N ALA A 151 -10.41 -13.90 -8.46
CA ALA A 151 -9.47 -14.99 -8.23
C ALA A 151 -8.25 -14.91 -9.16
N LYS A 152 -8.44 -14.48 -10.43
CA LYS A 152 -7.34 -14.28 -11.38
C LYS A 152 -6.45 -13.11 -10.99
N VAL A 153 -7.05 -12.02 -10.48
CA VAL A 153 -6.28 -10.86 -9.99
C VAL A 153 -5.42 -11.28 -8.78
N VAL A 154 -6.00 -11.99 -7.82
CA VAL A 154 -5.26 -12.51 -6.65
C VAL A 154 -4.18 -13.51 -7.05
N GLU A 155 -4.45 -14.37 -8.03
CA GLU A 155 -3.42 -15.27 -8.59
C GLU A 155 -2.22 -14.48 -9.12
N ARG A 156 -2.44 -13.35 -9.80
CA ARG A 156 -1.35 -12.48 -10.31
C ARG A 156 -0.57 -11.79 -9.21
N VAL A 157 -1.25 -11.29 -8.18
CA VAL A 157 -0.60 -10.73 -6.99
C VAL A 157 0.23 -11.81 -6.28
N GLY A 158 -0.35 -12.99 -6.07
CA GLY A 158 0.33 -14.12 -5.43
C GLY A 158 1.54 -14.61 -6.22
N ASN A 159 1.46 -14.64 -7.56
CA ASN A 159 2.61 -14.95 -8.40
C ASN A 159 3.72 -13.91 -8.30
N SER A 160 3.38 -12.62 -8.13
CA SER A 160 4.36 -11.56 -7.90
C SER A 160 5.09 -11.76 -6.57
N ILE A 161 4.36 -12.07 -5.49
CA ILE A 161 4.92 -12.36 -4.16
C ILE A 161 5.82 -13.60 -4.19
N LYS A 162 5.34 -14.70 -4.79
CA LYS A 162 6.15 -15.92 -4.97
C LYS A 162 7.44 -15.61 -5.72
N LYS A 163 7.37 -14.83 -6.79
CA LYS A 163 8.55 -14.52 -7.60
C LYS A 163 9.59 -13.68 -6.85
N LEU A 164 9.16 -12.71 -6.05
CA LEU A 164 10.07 -11.96 -5.18
C LEU A 164 10.83 -12.88 -4.23
N HIS A 165 10.14 -13.86 -3.63
CA HIS A 165 10.78 -14.82 -2.75
C HIS A 165 11.64 -15.85 -3.50
N GLU A 166 11.04 -16.62 -4.42
CA GLU A 166 11.68 -17.77 -5.09
C GLU A 166 12.78 -17.37 -6.08
N SER A 167 12.69 -16.19 -6.70
CA SER A 167 13.68 -15.71 -7.69
C SER A 167 14.53 -14.56 -7.19
N GLY A 168 14.06 -13.84 -6.17
CA GLY A 168 14.71 -12.64 -5.64
C GLY A 168 15.21 -12.78 -4.20
N ASP A 169 15.06 -13.96 -3.58
CA ASP A 169 15.44 -14.25 -2.21
C ASP A 169 14.83 -13.28 -1.18
N ALA A 170 13.67 -12.68 -1.49
CA ALA A 170 13.01 -11.73 -0.60
C ALA A 170 12.57 -12.40 0.71
N LYS A 171 12.90 -11.76 1.84
CA LYS A 171 12.60 -12.24 3.20
C LYS A 171 11.58 -11.40 3.95
N TYR A 172 11.46 -10.12 3.61
CA TYR A 172 10.56 -9.18 4.29
C TYR A 172 9.62 -8.59 3.27
N ILE A 173 8.36 -9.02 3.29
CA ILE A 173 7.37 -8.60 2.30
C ILE A 173 6.19 -7.96 3.02
N PHE A 174 5.97 -6.69 2.73
CA PHE A 174 4.77 -5.95 3.07
C PHE A 174 3.72 -6.11 1.97
N VAL A 175 2.48 -6.41 2.35
CA VAL A 175 1.34 -6.52 1.45
C VAL A 175 0.16 -5.81 2.08
N SER A 176 -0.59 -5.04 1.29
CA SER A 176 -1.85 -4.44 1.72
C SER A 176 -3.03 -5.05 0.99
N THR A 177 -4.17 -5.20 1.68
CA THR A 177 -5.45 -5.42 1.00
C THR A 177 -5.94 -4.11 0.36
N ILE A 178 -6.95 -4.20 -0.50
CA ILE A 178 -7.57 -3.04 -1.15
C ILE A 178 -8.59 -2.42 -0.18
N PRO A 179 -8.55 -1.11 0.09
CA PRO A 179 -9.55 -0.47 0.96
C PRO A 179 -10.94 -0.47 0.29
N PRO A 180 -12.03 -0.40 1.05
CA PRO A 180 -13.34 -0.10 0.50
C PRO A 180 -13.30 1.14 -0.37
N ILE A 181 -13.89 1.07 -1.57
CA ILE A 181 -13.84 2.17 -2.53
C ILE A 181 -15.12 3.03 -2.56
N ASP A 182 -16.15 2.61 -1.83
CA ASP A 182 -17.46 3.27 -1.70
C ASP A 182 -17.35 4.76 -1.32
N ARG A 183 -16.28 5.11 -0.61
CA ARG A 183 -15.99 6.48 -0.16
C ARG A 183 -15.33 7.37 -1.20
N PHE A 184 -14.75 6.81 -2.26
CA PHE A 184 -14.06 7.60 -3.26
C PHE A 184 -15.08 8.45 -4.05
N PRO A 185 -14.90 9.78 -4.13
CA PRO A 185 -15.89 10.66 -4.74
C PRO A 185 -16.29 10.29 -6.17
N GLY A 186 -15.38 9.72 -6.95
CA GLY A 186 -15.60 9.31 -8.33
C GLY A 186 -16.48 8.07 -8.49
N MET A 187 -16.67 7.29 -7.43
CA MET A 187 -17.64 6.16 -7.44
C MET A 187 -19.09 6.65 -7.52
N LYS A 188 -19.38 7.89 -7.12
CA LYS A 188 -20.72 8.51 -7.24
C LYS A 188 -21.18 8.67 -8.69
N GLY A 189 -20.27 8.59 -9.67
CA GLY A 189 -20.59 8.65 -11.09
C GLY A 189 -21.07 7.32 -11.70
N LEU A 190 -20.97 6.21 -10.97
CA LEU A 190 -21.37 4.88 -11.43
C LEU A 190 -22.78 4.52 -10.97
N SER A 191 -23.42 3.56 -11.66
CA SER A 191 -24.70 3.01 -11.19
C SER A 191 -24.50 2.20 -9.90
N THR A 192 -25.51 2.16 -9.03
CA THR A 192 -25.50 1.33 -7.81
C THR A 192 -25.13 -0.12 -8.12
N GLU A 193 -25.72 -0.71 -9.17
CA GLU A 193 -25.37 -2.08 -9.61
C GLU A 193 -23.88 -2.26 -9.93
N THR A 194 -23.26 -1.26 -10.57
CA THR A 194 -21.83 -1.32 -10.92
C THR A 194 -20.97 -1.16 -9.68
N THR A 195 -21.32 -0.22 -8.80
CA THR A 195 -20.62 0.01 -7.53
C THR A 195 -20.68 -1.24 -6.64
N ASP A 196 -21.88 -1.80 -6.43
CA ASP A 196 -22.09 -3.05 -5.67
C ASP A 196 -21.29 -4.22 -6.25
N LEU A 197 -21.23 -4.32 -7.59
CA LEU A 197 -20.43 -5.35 -8.24
C LEU A 197 -18.94 -5.16 -7.95
N ILE A 198 -18.39 -3.95 -8.11
CA ILE A 198 -16.98 -3.69 -7.82
C ILE A 198 -16.66 -3.97 -6.36
N GLU A 199 -17.49 -3.50 -5.43
CA GLU A 199 -17.32 -3.75 -3.99
C GLU A 199 -17.33 -5.24 -3.66
N SER A 200 -18.26 -6.01 -4.25
CA SER A 200 -18.31 -7.46 -4.07
C SER A 200 -17.03 -8.15 -4.57
N LYS A 201 -16.43 -7.66 -5.66
CA LYS A 201 -15.18 -8.19 -6.20
C LYS A 201 -13.98 -7.84 -5.33
N ILE A 202 -13.94 -6.63 -4.77
CA ILE A 202 -12.88 -6.20 -3.85
C ILE A 202 -12.98 -6.97 -2.53
N ALA A 203 -14.18 -7.18 -2.00
CA ALA A 203 -14.39 -8.01 -0.81
C ALA A 203 -13.91 -9.46 -1.04
N LEU A 204 -14.24 -10.04 -2.20
CA LEU A 204 -13.76 -11.36 -2.59
C LEU A 204 -12.23 -11.38 -2.79
N HIS A 205 -11.66 -10.36 -3.41
CA HIS A 205 -10.21 -10.20 -3.56
C HIS A 205 -9.52 -10.25 -2.21
N ASN A 206 -9.93 -9.40 -1.27
CA ASN A 206 -9.29 -9.29 0.03
C ASN A 206 -9.36 -10.63 0.79
N LYS A 207 -10.51 -11.31 0.76
CA LYS A 207 -10.65 -12.65 1.34
C LYS A 207 -9.67 -13.66 0.73
N LEU A 208 -9.59 -13.72 -0.61
CA LEU A 208 -8.72 -14.66 -1.31
C LEU A 208 -7.24 -14.32 -1.13
N LEU A 209 -6.88 -13.03 -1.09
CA LEU A 209 -5.53 -12.56 -0.84
C LEU A 209 -5.07 -12.96 0.57
N LEU A 210 -5.89 -12.69 1.60
CA LEU A 210 -5.56 -13.09 2.97
C LEU A 210 -5.38 -14.62 3.09
N GLN A 211 -6.26 -15.40 2.46
CA GLN A 211 -6.11 -16.86 2.41
C GLN A 211 -4.81 -17.28 1.71
N PHE A 212 -4.46 -16.65 0.59
CA PHE A 212 -3.21 -16.89 -0.10
C PHE A 212 -1.99 -16.57 0.79
N LEU A 213 -2.01 -15.45 1.51
CA LEU A 213 -0.91 -15.02 2.38
C LEU A 213 -0.73 -15.96 3.57
N ASP A 214 -1.82 -16.48 4.14
CA ASP A 214 -1.76 -17.50 5.20
C ASP A 214 -1.16 -18.82 4.69
N ASP A 215 -1.61 -19.29 3.52
CA ASP A 215 -1.05 -20.48 2.86
C ASP A 215 0.43 -20.31 2.50
N PHE A 216 0.82 -19.10 2.06
CA PHE A 216 2.20 -18.76 1.76
C PHE A 216 3.06 -18.76 3.02
N ARG A 217 2.61 -18.10 4.10
CA ARG A 217 3.28 -18.09 5.40
C ARG A 217 3.49 -19.50 5.96
N ALA A 218 2.50 -20.38 5.79
CA ALA A 218 2.60 -21.77 6.24
C ALA A 218 3.65 -22.59 5.46
N LYS A 219 3.94 -22.23 4.20
CA LYS A 219 4.91 -22.91 3.33
C LYS A 219 6.31 -22.30 3.37
N HIS A 220 6.41 -21.01 3.69
CA HIS A 220 7.64 -20.21 3.66
C HIS A 220 7.85 -19.52 5.01
N SER A 221 8.14 -20.30 6.06
CA SER A 221 8.30 -19.78 7.42
C SER A 221 9.55 -18.90 7.59
N GLU A 222 10.47 -18.95 6.63
CA GLU A 222 11.63 -18.08 6.49
C GLU A 222 11.28 -16.66 5.98
N VAL A 223 10.08 -16.46 5.43
CA VAL A 223 9.60 -15.14 4.98
C VAL A 223 8.75 -14.49 6.06
N THR A 224 9.13 -13.28 6.44
CA THR A 224 8.31 -12.42 7.29
C THR A 224 7.33 -11.64 6.41
N LEU A 225 6.04 -11.95 6.54
CA LEU A 225 4.95 -11.23 5.89
C LEU A 225 4.33 -10.21 6.84
N TYR A 226 4.45 -8.93 6.48
CA TYR A 226 3.72 -7.83 7.10
C TYR A 226 2.45 -7.57 6.28
N VAL A 227 1.29 -7.73 6.91
CA VAL A 227 0.01 -7.62 6.21
C VAL A 227 -0.79 -6.47 6.80
N LEU A 228 -0.96 -5.41 6.01
CA LEU A 228 -1.90 -4.33 6.34
C LEU A 228 -3.26 -4.69 5.77
N SER A 229 -4.11 -5.24 6.63
CA SER A 229 -5.51 -5.45 6.27
C SER A 229 -6.22 -4.10 6.32
N GLN A 230 -6.33 -3.45 5.18
CA GLN A 230 -7.20 -2.28 4.97
C GLN A 230 -8.66 -2.73 4.98
N THR A 231 -9.08 -3.38 6.05
CA THR A 231 -10.46 -3.75 6.28
C THR A 231 -11.32 -2.50 6.34
N THR A 232 -12.64 -2.72 6.32
CA THR A 232 -13.59 -1.70 6.72
C THR A 232 -13.19 -1.07 8.04
N GLU A 233 -12.64 -1.78 9.04
CA GLU A 233 -12.24 -1.15 10.31
C GLU A 233 -11.08 -0.14 10.17
N MET A 234 -10.02 -0.45 9.43
CA MET A 234 -8.91 0.51 9.24
C MET A 234 -9.37 1.70 8.39
N ALA A 235 -10.14 1.45 7.33
CA ALA A 235 -10.70 2.50 6.51
C ALA A 235 -11.72 3.33 7.31
N ASP A 236 -12.53 2.73 8.16
CA ASP A 236 -13.46 3.38 9.09
C ASP A 236 -12.68 4.29 10.02
N HIS A 237 -11.70 3.77 10.74
CA HIS A 237 -10.90 4.54 11.68
C HIS A 237 -10.18 5.72 11.01
N MET A 238 -9.63 5.54 9.80
CA MET A 238 -8.99 6.62 9.03
C MET A 238 -9.94 7.79 8.72
N PHE A 239 -11.23 7.51 8.53
CA PHE A 239 -12.26 8.49 8.20
C PHE A 239 -13.26 8.74 9.34
N GLU A 240 -12.98 8.23 10.54
CA GLU A 240 -13.78 8.52 11.73
C GLU A 240 -13.63 10.00 12.13
N PRO A 241 -14.68 10.64 12.68
CA PRO A 241 -14.66 12.07 12.99
C PRO A 241 -13.49 12.50 13.89
N GLU A 242 -13.07 11.64 14.80
CA GLU A 242 -11.96 11.90 15.72
C GLU A 242 -10.63 11.95 14.98
N THR A 243 -10.32 10.92 14.19
CA THR A 243 -9.11 10.87 13.33
C THR A 243 -9.09 12.02 12.34
N LEU A 244 -10.21 12.30 11.65
CA LEU A 244 -10.28 13.42 10.71
C LEU A 244 -10.02 14.77 11.40
N LYS A 245 -10.55 14.95 12.61
CA LYS A 245 -10.31 16.16 13.41
C LYS A 245 -8.85 16.28 13.83
N GLU A 246 -8.19 15.20 14.23
CA GLU A 246 -6.76 15.19 14.55
C GLU A 246 -5.90 15.54 13.33
N LEU A 247 -6.29 15.09 12.15
CA LEU A 247 -5.65 15.45 10.89
C LEU A 247 -6.02 16.88 10.41
N GLY A 248 -7.01 17.53 11.03
CA GLY A 248 -7.54 18.82 10.56
C GLY A 248 -8.16 18.70 9.17
N ILE A 249 -8.89 17.61 8.93
CA ILE A 249 -9.69 17.36 7.74
C ILE A 249 -11.15 17.67 8.08
N THR A 250 -11.77 18.56 7.30
CA THR A 250 -13.17 18.99 7.49
C THR A 250 -14.07 18.52 6.35
N VAL A 251 -13.49 18.14 5.20
CA VAL A 251 -14.22 17.66 4.02
C VAL A 251 -13.73 16.26 3.64
N SER A 252 -14.56 15.25 3.88
CA SER A 252 -14.21 13.83 3.62
C SER A 252 -15.12 13.12 2.62
N ASP A 253 -16.09 13.80 2.02
CA ASP A 253 -17.07 13.21 1.09
C ASP A 253 -16.97 13.78 -0.34
N LYS A 254 -16.02 14.69 -0.57
CA LYS A 254 -15.77 15.40 -1.83
C LYS A 254 -14.28 15.42 -2.16
N ALA A 255 -13.99 15.45 -3.45
CA ALA A 255 -12.65 15.67 -3.95
C ALA A 255 -12.34 17.17 -3.98
N CYS A 256 -11.11 17.55 -3.62
CA CYS A 256 -10.63 18.92 -3.79
C CYS A 256 -10.51 19.31 -5.26
N VAL A 257 -10.15 18.36 -6.13
CA VAL A 257 -10.20 18.49 -7.57
C VAL A 257 -11.39 17.67 -8.09
N PRO A 258 -12.54 18.32 -8.40
CA PRO A 258 -13.79 17.63 -8.69
C PRO A 258 -13.90 17.11 -10.13
N ASP A 259 -12.83 17.13 -10.92
CA ASP A 259 -12.84 16.59 -12.28
C ASP A 259 -13.13 15.09 -12.24
N ASN A 260 -14.04 14.64 -13.12
CA ASN A 260 -14.47 13.23 -13.25
C ASN A 260 -13.32 12.35 -13.78
N GLY A 261 -12.33 12.07 -12.93
CA GLY A 261 -11.08 11.40 -13.26
C GLY A 261 -9.89 12.08 -12.58
N PHE A 262 -8.98 12.64 -13.38
CA PHE A 262 -7.75 13.26 -12.89
C PHE A 262 -7.79 14.77 -13.02
N ALA A 263 -7.03 15.47 -12.17
CA ALA A 263 -6.75 16.88 -12.44
C ALA A 263 -5.96 17.00 -13.75
N GLY A 264 -6.51 17.71 -14.72
CA GLY A 264 -5.79 18.32 -15.82
C GLY A 264 -5.05 19.59 -15.40
N LYS A 265 -4.34 20.19 -16.35
CA LYS A 265 -3.59 21.43 -16.13
C LYS A 265 -4.48 22.61 -15.76
N ASP A 266 -5.72 22.60 -16.26
CA ASP A 266 -6.70 23.69 -16.09
C ASP A 266 -7.75 23.35 -15.03
N SER A 267 -7.52 22.31 -14.24
CA SER A 267 -8.46 21.89 -13.19
C SER A 267 -8.61 22.94 -12.11
N ILE A 268 -9.85 23.09 -11.67
CA ILE A 268 -10.17 23.93 -10.52
C ILE A 268 -9.77 23.15 -9.26
N VAL A 269 -8.84 23.71 -8.49
CA VAL A 269 -8.49 23.22 -7.16
C VAL A 269 -9.39 23.93 -6.15
N CYS A 270 -9.93 23.18 -5.19
CA CYS A 270 -10.71 23.73 -4.10
C CYS A 270 -9.91 24.77 -3.28
N ASP A 271 -10.64 25.65 -2.58
CA ASP A 271 -10.05 26.45 -1.51
C ASP A 271 -9.69 25.53 -0.32
N HIS A 272 -8.57 25.81 0.35
CA HIS A 272 -8.08 25.05 1.49
C HIS A 272 -7.90 23.54 1.22
N PRO A 273 -7.07 23.16 0.22
CA PRO A 273 -6.85 21.74 -0.14
C PRO A 273 -6.36 20.88 1.03
N GLU A 274 -5.72 21.48 2.03
CA GLU A 274 -5.28 20.85 3.27
C GLU A 274 -6.40 20.31 4.16
N GLU A 275 -7.64 20.79 3.99
CA GLU A 275 -8.81 20.38 4.78
C GLU A 275 -9.59 19.22 4.13
N TYR A 276 -9.23 18.80 2.91
CA TYR A 276 -9.90 17.73 2.19
C TYR A 276 -9.22 16.39 2.43
N ALA A 277 -9.98 15.31 2.62
CA ALA A 277 -9.46 13.94 2.71
C ALA A 277 -9.03 13.41 1.34
N PHE A 278 -9.82 13.73 0.31
CA PHE A 278 -9.60 13.32 -1.08
C PHE A 278 -9.08 14.50 -1.89
N PHE A 279 -7.90 14.35 -2.47
CA PHE A 279 -7.35 15.36 -3.37
C PHE A 279 -8.03 15.31 -4.75
N ASP A 280 -8.22 14.11 -5.32
CA ASP A 280 -8.98 13.93 -6.56
C ASP A 280 -10.12 12.91 -6.39
N THR A 281 -10.86 12.63 -7.46
CA THR A 281 -12.05 11.80 -7.38
C THR A 281 -11.76 10.30 -7.29
N MET A 282 -10.57 9.82 -7.62
CA MET A 282 -10.35 8.39 -7.88
C MET A 282 -9.06 7.81 -7.29
N HIS A 283 -7.97 8.56 -7.24
CA HIS A 283 -6.62 8.02 -7.01
C HIS A 283 -5.94 8.60 -5.78
N SER A 284 -6.31 9.82 -5.38
CA SER A 284 -5.47 10.63 -4.51
C SER A 284 -6.18 10.99 -3.22
N VAL A 285 -5.70 10.42 -2.11
CA VAL A 285 -5.95 10.99 -0.79
C VAL A 285 -4.97 12.13 -0.53
N ASN A 286 -5.32 12.99 0.41
CA ASN A 286 -4.48 14.09 0.85
C ASN A 286 -3.18 13.59 1.49
N THR A 287 -2.10 14.36 1.37
CA THR A 287 -0.80 14.08 2.01
C THR A 287 -0.90 13.75 3.51
N LYS A 288 -1.88 14.32 4.22
CA LYS A 288 -2.14 14.02 5.64
C LYS A 288 -2.65 12.60 5.87
N ILE A 289 -3.53 12.11 4.98
CA ILE A 289 -3.98 10.71 4.99
C ILE A 289 -2.81 9.79 4.64
N HIS A 290 -1.97 10.17 3.67
CA HIS A 290 -0.76 9.41 3.36
C HIS A 290 0.23 9.33 4.53
N LYS A 291 0.37 10.40 5.33
CA LYS A 291 1.15 10.34 6.57
C LYS A 291 0.54 9.36 7.56
N TYR A 292 -0.77 9.40 7.76
CA TYR A 292 -1.47 8.44 8.61
C TYR A 292 -1.25 6.99 8.14
N ILE A 293 -1.34 6.71 6.83
CA ILE A 293 -1.05 5.39 6.26
C ILE A 293 0.41 4.97 6.55
N SER A 294 1.37 5.88 6.37
CA SER A 294 2.79 5.61 6.70
C SER A 294 2.98 5.23 8.18
N ASP A 295 2.23 5.87 9.08
CA ASP A 295 2.30 5.60 10.51
C ASP A 295 1.69 4.23 10.86
N GLU A 296 0.58 3.87 10.23
CA GLU A 296 0.00 2.53 10.36
C GLU A 296 0.91 1.44 9.79
N VAL A 297 1.53 1.67 8.63
CA VAL A 297 2.54 0.76 8.06
C VAL A 297 3.70 0.57 9.03
N THR A 298 4.21 1.65 9.61
CA THR A 298 5.29 1.61 10.60
C THR A 298 4.88 0.80 11.83
N LYS A 299 3.68 1.01 12.37
CA LYS A 299 3.16 0.19 13.47
C LYS A 299 3.15 -1.30 13.10
N HIS A 300 2.61 -1.67 11.94
CA HIS A 300 2.50 -3.09 11.55
C HIS A 300 3.85 -3.80 11.32
N ILE A 301 4.93 -3.05 11.08
CA ILE A 301 6.25 -3.63 10.85
C ILE A 301 7.02 -3.79 12.17
N TRP A 302 6.87 -2.85 13.11
CA TRP A 302 7.74 -2.76 14.29
C TRP A 302 7.03 -2.74 15.65
N LEU A 303 5.69 -2.64 15.72
CA LEU A 303 4.89 -2.56 16.96
C LEU A 303 3.83 -3.67 17.05
#